data_AF-A0A9L0JAN8-F1
#
_entry.id   AF-A0A9L0JAN8-F1
#
_cell.length_a   1.000
_cell.length_b   1.000
_cell.length_c   1.000
_cell.angle_alpha   90.00
_cell.angle_beta   90.00
_cell.angle_gamma   90.00
#
_symmetry.space_group_name_H-M   'P 1'
#
loop_
_entity.id
_entity.type
_entity.pdbx_description
1 polymer ?
#
loop_
_entity_poly.entity_id
_entity_poly.type
_entity_poly.pdbx_seq_one_letter_code
_entity_poly.pdbx_strand_id
1 'polypeptide(L)'
;MLLNKTFLLTSGRPHHWSSRPQLVYACYQEKRLRSYWKRCFSLDYHQLPDSYLGLGLMSARLAILGGVEGTPAADGKELVSPCLSPSFKGEWEHAEITYRISGQKAAVNLHELCASRVSEILRNQVHRVAEVKDVDFYAFSYYYDLAANVGLIDAEKGGSLTVGDFEIAAKYVCRTVETQPQSSPFLCMDLTYVSLLLREFGFPGNKVLKLTRKIDNVETSWALGAAFHYIDSLNSRKSRAS
;
A
#
# COMPACT_ATOMS: atom_id res chain seq x y z
N MET A 1 5.43 26.29 9.50
CA MET A 1 4.56 25.34 10.23
C MET A 1 4.27 24.07 9.41
N LEU A 2 5.31 23.40 8.92
CA LEU A 2 5.20 22.02 8.42
C LEU A 2 5.85 21.15 9.51
N LEU A 3 5.01 20.67 10.43
CA LEU A 3 5.42 19.76 11.50
C LEU A 3 5.73 18.37 10.92
N ASN A 4 6.74 17.69 11.47
CA ASN A 4 7.13 16.29 11.26
C ASN A 4 5.95 15.38 10.89
N LYS A 5 5.82 14.96 9.62
CA LYS A 5 4.79 14.00 9.17
C LYS A 5 5.47 12.86 8.40
N THR A 6 5.09 11.62 8.68
CA THR A 6 5.58 10.46 7.92
C THR A 6 4.48 9.95 7.01
N PHE A 7 4.84 9.52 5.80
CA PHE A 7 3.90 9.23 4.72
C PHE A 7 4.02 7.77 4.27
N LEU A 8 2.87 7.17 4.02
CA LEU A 8 2.73 5.86 3.41
C LEU A 8 2.03 6.07 2.07
N LEU A 9 2.80 6.04 0.99
CA LEU A 9 2.34 6.38 -0.35
C LEU A 9 2.28 5.12 -1.22
N THR A 10 1.50 5.17 -2.29
CA THR A 10 1.69 4.26 -3.42
C THR A 10 1.93 5.13 -4.65
N SER A 11 3.08 4.98 -5.33
CA SER A 11 3.33 5.70 -6.57
C SER A 11 2.59 5.05 -7.73
N GLY A 12 1.71 5.77 -8.41
CA GLY A 12 1.09 5.36 -9.68
C GLY A 12 0.23 6.49 -10.25
N ARG A 13 0.24 6.70 -11.56
CA ARG A 13 -0.70 7.63 -12.21
C ARG A 13 -2.08 6.97 -12.27
N PRO A 14 -3.19 7.74 -12.24
CA PRO A 14 -4.55 7.20 -12.36
C PRO A 14 -4.82 6.39 -13.65
N HIS A 15 -3.96 6.53 -14.67
CA HIS A 15 -4.17 5.93 -16.00
C HIS A 15 -2.96 5.16 -16.57
N HIS A 16 -1.92 4.85 -15.77
CA HIS A 16 -0.81 4.05 -16.29
C HIS A 16 -0.22 3.07 -15.28
N TRP A 17 -0.03 1.86 -15.82
CA TRP A 17 0.55 0.62 -15.31
C TRP A 17 1.62 0.81 -14.21
N SER A 18 1.56 -0.05 -13.18
CA SER A 18 2.44 -0.08 -11.98
C SER A 18 2.12 0.99 -10.91
N SER A 19 1.12 0.69 -10.05
CA SER A 19 0.92 1.36 -8.76
C SER A 19 1.82 0.72 -7.69
N ARG A 20 3.05 1.20 -7.47
CA ARG A 20 4.04 0.63 -6.51
C ARG A 20 3.79 1.12 -5.08
N PRO A 21 3.89 0.29 -4.02
CA PRO A 21 3.85 0.79 -2.66
C PRO A 21 5.20 1.44 -2.39
N GLN A 22 5.17 2.67 -1.92
CA GLN A 22 6.38 3.39 -1.52
C GLN A 22 6.21 3.80 -0.07
N LEU A 23 7.07 3.27 0.78
CA LEU A 23 7.24 3.81 2.12
C LEU A 23 8.14 5.05 1.97
N VAL A 24 7.53 6.23 1.95
CA VAL A 24 8.27 7.50 1.76
C VAL A 24 8.34 8.24 3.08
N TYR A 25 9.51 8.21 3.71
CA TYR A 25 9.83 9.07 4.84
C TYR A 25 10.12 10.49 4.32
N ALA A 26 9.30 11.48 4.69
CA ALA A 26 9.58 12.88 4.43
C ALA A 26 9.71 13.62 5.77
N CYS A 27 10.94 13.89 6.22
CA CYS A 27 11.19 14.72 7.39
C CYS A 27 11.56 16.14 6.94
N TYR A 28 10.87 17.17 7.45
CA TYR A 28 11.18 18.59 7.18
C TYR A 28 11.44 19.34 8.49
N GLN A 29 12.59 20.03 8.59
CA GLN A 29 12.98 20.86 9.74
C GLN A 29 12.91 22.35 9.37
N GLU A 30 12.16 23.14 10.16
CA GLU A 30 12.19 24.62 10.09
C GLU A 30 13.18 25.15 11.14
N LYS A 31 14.30 25.76 10.70
CA LYS A 31 15.28 26.40 11.59
C LYS A 31 14.62 27.54 12.38
N ARG A 32 14.24 27.31 13.64
CA ARG A 32 14.13 28.42 14.60
C ARG A 32 14.31 28.01 16.06
N LEU A 33 15.33 28.65 16.64
CA LEU A 33 15.64 28.85 18.06
C LEU A 33 16.45 27.75 18.76
N ARG A 34 17.57 28.23 19.31
CA ARG A 34 18.61 27.51 20.04
C ARG A 34 18.01 26.86 21.30
N SER A 35 18.52 25.67 21.63
CA SER A 35 18.60 25.11 23.00
C SER A 35 17.68 23.96 23.43
N TYR A 36 17.02 23.22 22.53
CA TYR A 36 16.51 21.87 22.87
C TYR A 36 16.89 20.84 21.80
N TRP A 37 17.93 20.05 22.08
CA TRP A 37 18.32 18.90 21.26
C TRP A 37 17.32 17.74 21.47
N LYS A 38 16.23 17.69 20.70
CA LYS A 38 15.54 16.42 20.42
C LYS A 38 16.06 15.88 19.10
N ARG A 39 16.79 14.75 19.17
CA ARG A 39 17.34 14.00 18.04
C ARG A 39 16.20 13.61 17.09
N CYS A 40 16.07 14.29 15.95
CA CYS A 40 15.59 13.65 14.73
C CYS A 40 16.75 12.79 14.24
N PHE A 41 16.66 11.47 14.44
CA PHE A 41 17.70 10.55 14.02
C PHE A 41 17.78 10.53 12.50
N SER A 42 18.98 10.78 12.00
CA SER A 42 19.39 10.50 10.63
C SER A 42 19.22 9.01 10.35
N LEU A 43 18.21 8.63 9.58
CA LEU A 43 18.50 7.67 8.53
C LEU A 43 19.41 8.45 7.57
N ASP A 44 20.61 7.93 7.33
CA ASP A 44 21.62 8.61 6.53
C ASP A 44 21.00 9.24 5.28
N TYR A 45 21.41 10.48 4.99
CA TYR A 45 21.04 11.31 3.83
C TYR A 45 21.27 10.63 2.45
N HIS A 46 21.56 9.33 2.43
CA HIS A 46 21.90 8.49 1.28
C HIS A 46 20.95 7.30 1.04
N GLN A 47 19.96 7.05 1.90
CA GLN A 47 18.97 6.00 1.61
C GLN A 47 17.77 6.60 0.86
N LEU A 48 17.74 6.34 -0.44
CA LEU A 48 16.57 6.53 -1.30
C LEU A 48 15.34 5.88 -0.63
N PRO A 49 14.12 6.44 -0.80
CA PRO A 49 12.91 5.74 -0.35
C PRO A 49 12.90 4.34 -0.94
N ASP A 50 12.77 3.31 -0.09
CA ASP A 50 12.69 1.93 -0.56
C ASP A 50 11.46 1.79 -1.46
N SER A 51 11.73 1.60 -2.75
CA SER A 51 10.72 1.38 -3.78
C SER A 51 10.70 -0.10 -4.08
N TYR A 52 9.75 -0.82 -3.48
CA TYR A 52 9.65 -2.27 -3.62
C TYR A 52 9.04 -2.63 -4.98
N LEU A 53 9.91 -2.78 -5.98
CA LEU A 53 9.56 -3.19 -7.32
C LEU A 53 8.81 -4.55 -7.28
N GLY A 54 7.70 -4.66 -8.02
CA GLY A 54 6.87 -5.88 -8.05
C GLY A 54 5.83 -6.01 -6.93
N LEU A 55 5.89 -5.19 -5.87
CA LEU A 55 4.88 -5.18 -4.80
C LEU A 55 3.73 -4.21 -5.05
N GLY A 56 3.69 -3.58 -6.23
CA GLY A 56 2.57 -2.70 -6.59
C GLY A 56 1.25 -3.42 -6.56
N LEU A 57 0.13 -2.77 -6.22
CA LEU A 57 -1.14 -3.50 -6.03
C LEU A 57 -1.47 -4.40 -7.23
N MET A 58 -1.33 -3.88 -8.45
CA MET A 58 -1.62 -4.65 -9.66
C MET A 58 -0.59 -5.77 -9.90
N SER A 59 0.69 -5.50 -9.67
CA SER A 59 1.76 -6.51 -9.77
C SER A 59 1.60 -7.60 -8.70
N ALA A 60 1.22 -7.22 -7.49
CA ALA A 60 0.92 -8.11 -6.37
C ALA A 60 -0.31 -8.97 -6.68
N ARG A 61 -1.39 -8.39 -7.23
CA ARG A 61 -2.53 -9.17 -7.73
C ARG A 61 -2.08 -10.23 -8.72
N LEU A 62 -1.28 -9.87 -9.73
CA LEU A 62 -0.75 -10.83 -10.71
C LEU A 62 0.03 -11.96 -10.01
N ALA A 63 0.92 -11.63 -9.08
CA ALA A 63 1.71 -12.60 -8.34
C ALA A 63 0.84 -13.53 -7.46
N ILE A 64 -0.15 -12.97 -6.75
CA ILE A 64 -1.10 -13.72 -5.91
C ILE A 64 -1.96 -14.65 -6.76
N LEU A 65 -2.36 -14.22 -7.96
CA LEU A 65 -3.07 -15.03 -8.96
C LEU A 65 -2.20 -16.14 -9.56
N GLY A 66 -0.87 -16.09 -9.37
CA GLY A 66 0.08 -17.07 -9.90
C GLY A 66 0.60 -16.74 -11.31
N GLY A 67 0.40 -15.50 -11.77
CA GLY A 67 0.99 -14.99 -13.01
C GLY A 67 2.40 -14.45 -12.81
N VAL A 68 3.07 -14.18 -13.93
CA VAL A 68 4.42 -13.60 -13.98
C VAL A 68 4.38 -12.36 -14.88
N GLU A 69 4.97 -11.26 -14.42
CA GLU A 69 4.95 -9.99 -15.16
C GLU A 69 5.60 -10.14 -16.54
N GLY A 70 4.98 -9.52 -17.57
CA GLY A 70 5.44 -9.61 -18.96
C GLY A 70 5.31 -10.99 -19.62
N THR A 71 4.72 -11.97 -18.93
CA THR A 71 4.54 -13.33 -19.44
C THR A 71 3.05 -13.65 -19.59
N PRO A 72 2.53 -13.82 -20.82
CA PRO A 72 1.19 -14.30 -21.03
C PRO A 72 0.99 -15.66 -20.35
N ALA A 73 -0.22 -15.91 -19.84
CA ALA A 73 -0.57 -17.26 -19.43
C ALA A 73 -0.43 -18.19 -20.64
N ALA A 74 0.21 -19.35 -20.46
CA ALA A 74 0.32 -20.37 -21.51
C ALA A 74 -1.08 -20.68 -22.09
N ASP A 75 -1.17 -20.93 -23.39
CA ASP A 75 -2.44 -21.00 -24.13
C ASP A 75 -3.56 -21.72 -23.37
N GLY A 76 -4.57 -20.96 -22.97
CA GLY A 76 -5.77 -21.45 -22.28
C GLY A 76 -5.62 -21.77 -20.80
N LYS A 77 -4.43 -21.61 -20.19
CA LYS A 77 -4.21 -21.85 -18.76
C LYS A 77 -4.88 -20.76 -17.92
N GLU A 78 -5.75 -21.19 -17.01
CA GLU A 78 -6.41 -20.32 -16.05
C GLU A 78 -5.52 -20.11 -14.82
N LEU A 79 -5.44 -18.87 -14.36
CA LEU A 79 -4.80 -18.50 -13.11
C LEU A 79 -5.79 -18.70 -11.95
N VAL A 80 -5.52 -19.70 -11.11
CA VAL A 80 -6.40 -20.08 -10.00
C VAL A 80 -5.86 -19.50 -8.70
N SER A 81 -6.69 -18.78 -7.95
CA SER A 81 -6.27 -18.14 -6.71
C SER A 81 -7.19 -18.47 -5.53
N PRO A 82 -6.63 -18.70 -4.32
CA PRO A 82 -7.41 -18.80 -3.10
C PRO A 82 -7.98 -17.46 -2.61
N CYS A 83 -7.61 -16.34 -3.24
CA CYS A 83 -8.06 -15.01 -2.85
C CYS A 83 -9.31 -14.53 -3.61
N LEU A 84 -9.82 -15.34 -4.54
CA LEU A 84 -11.05 -15.06 -5.29
C LEU A 84 -12.17 -15.99 -4.80
N SER A 85 -13.43 -15.54 -4.95
CA SER A 85 -14.59 -16.37 -4.62
C SER A 85 -14.51 -17.74 -5.33
N PRO A 86 -14.78 -18.88 -4.66
CA PRO A 86 -14.72 -20.21 -5.27
C PRO A 86 -15.58 -20.39 -6.53
N SER A 87 -16.66 -19.61 -6.62
CA SER A 87 -17.59 -19.58 -7.76
C SER A 87 -17.21 -18.56 -8.84
N PHE A 88 -16.23 -17.70 -8.59
CA PHE A 88 -15.81 -16.67 -9.53
C PHE A 88 -14.96 -17.24 -10.66
N LYS A 89 -15.28 -16.79 -11.88
CA LYS A 89 -14.50 -17.01 -13.10
C LYS A 89 -14.67 -15.79 -13.99
N GLY A 90 -13.57 -15.26 -14.51
CA GLY A 90 -13.61 -14.06 -15.34
C GLY A 90 -12.30 -13.79 -16.05
N GLU A 91 -12.28 -12.68 -16.77
CA GLU A 91 -11.10 -12.15 -17.43
C GLU A 91 -10.64 -10.88 -16.73
N TRP A 92 -9.33 -10.68 -16.67
CA TRP A 92 -8.71 -9.50 -16.09
C TRP A 92 -7.53 -9.08 -16.94
N GLU A 93 -7.52 -7.82 -17.36
CA GLU A 93 -6.43 -7.26 -18.17
C GLU A 93 -5.37 -6.60 -17.29
N HIS A 94 -4.11 -7.01 -17.50
CA HIS A 94 -2.94 -6.37 -16.88
C HIS A 94 -1.73 -6.35 -17.81
N ALA A 95 -1.05 -5.21 -17.91
CA ALA A 95 0.02 -4.88 -18.84
C ALA A 95 -0.29 -5.29 -20.29
N GLU A 96 -1.47 -4.93 -20.80
CA GLU A 96 -1.98 -5.27 -22.15
C GLU A 96 -2.12 -6.80 -22.38
N ILE A 97 -2.07 -7.60 -21.32
CA ILE A 97 -2.28 -9.05 -21.35
C ILE A 97 -3.59 -9.36 -20.63
N THR A 98 -4.48 -10.09 -21.32
CA THR A 98 -5.72 -10.60 -20.73
C THR A 98 -5.48 -11.96 -20.09
N TYR A 99 -5.73 -12.04 -18.78
CA TYR A 99 -5.64 -13.28 -18.00
C TYR A 99 -7.02 -13.85 -17.73
N ARG A 100 -7.18 -15.17 -17.90
CA ARG A 100 -8.34 -15.91 -17.38
C ARG A 100 -8.06 -16.26 -15.93
N ILE A 101 -8.92 -15.83 -15.03
CA ILE A 101 -8.75 -15.98 -13.58
C ILE A 101 -9.95 -16.68 -12.97
N SER A 102 -9.70 -17.53 -11.97
CA SER A 102 -10.77 -18.20 -11.22
C SER A 102 -10.43 -18.40 -9.76
N GLY A 103 -11.48 -18.58 -8.95
CA GLY A 103 -11.33 -18.96 -7.55
C GLY A 103 -11.00 -20.43 -7.36
N GLN A 104 -10.25 -20.73 -6.31
CA GLN A 104 -9.97 -22.09 -5.91
C GLN A 104 -11.26 -22.78 -5.39
N LYS A 105 -11.60 -23.94 -5.97
CA LYS A 105 -12.79 -24.71 -5.60
C LYS A 105 -12.68 -25.25 -4.17
N ALA A 106 -13.84 -25.35 -3.49
CA ALA A 106 -13.98 -25.92 -2.15
C ALA A 106 -13.09 -25.27 -1.07
N ALA A 107 -12.76 -23.98 -1.24
CA ALA A 107 -12.01 -23.22 -0.27
C ALA A 107 -12.86 -22.93 0.98
N VAL A 108 -12.80 -23.81 1.97
CA VAL A 108 -13.21 -23.50 3.34
C VAL A 108 -12.17 -22.55 3.93
N ASN A 109 -12.60 -21.55 4.70
CA ASN A 109 -11.73 -20.50 5.26
C ASN A 109 -10.93 -19.70 4.21
N LEU A 110 -11.63 -19.13 3.22
CA LEU A 110 -11.04 -18.35 2.11
C LEU A 110 -9.98 -17.34 2.55
N HIS A 111 -10.24 -16.61 3.64
CA HIS A 111 -9.29 -15.63 4.18
C HIS A 111 -7.94 -16.26 4.59
N GLU A 112 -7.95 -17.44 5.21
CA GLU A 112 -6.72 -18.10 5.67
C GLU A 112 -5.87 -18.58 4.49
N LEU A 113 -6.53 -19.18 3.49
CA LEU A 113 -5.85 -19.62 2.26
C LEU A 113 -5.29 -18.41 1.49
N CYS A 114 -6.07 -17.33 1.39
CA CYS A 114 -5.61 -16.10 0.78
C CYS A 114 -4.42 -15.48 1.54
N ALA A 115 -4.51 -15.40 2.87
CA ALA A 115 -3.45 -14.87 3.71
C ALA A 115 -2.16 -15.70 3.60
N SER A 116 -2.26 -17.02 3.52
CA SER A 116 -1.12 -17.90 3.26
C SER A 116 -0.46 -17.57 1.93
N ARG A 117 -1.26 -17.47 0.85
CA ARG A 117 -0.76 -17.13 -0.48
C ARG A 117 -0.10 -15.75 -0.52
N VAL A 118 -0.72 -14.75 0.10
CA VAL A 118 -0.17 -13.40 0.19
C VAL A 118 1.14 -13.40 0.98
N SER A 119 1.22 -14.15 2.08
CA SER A 119 2.43 -14.25 2.91
C SER A 119 3.60 -14.85 2.13
N GLU A 120 3.36 -15.85 1.27
CA GLU A 120 4.38 -16.39 0.36
C GLU A 120 4.95 -15.32 -0.57
N ILE A 121 4.08 -14.48 -1.14
CA ILE A 121 4.49 -13.39 -2.05
C ILE A 121 5.28 -12.33 -1.30
N LEU A 122 4.90 -11.99 -0.07
CA LEU A 122 5.55 -10.92 0.71
C LEU A 122 6.83 -11.37 1.42
N ARG A 123 7.04 -12.67 1.60
CA ARG A 123 8.13 -13.21 2.40
C ARG A 123 9.49 -12.68 1.93
N ASN A 124 10.20 -12.03 2.86
CA ASN A 124 11.53 -11.43 2.64
C ASN A 124 11.57 -10.38 1.52
N GLN A 125 10.42 -9.85 1.08
CA GLN A 125 10.37 -8.83 0.02
C GLN A 125 10.49 -7.40 0.57
N VAL A 126 10.24 -7.20 1.87
CA VAL A 126 10.23 -5.87 2.48
C VAL A 126 11.17 -5.76 3.66
N HIS A 127 11.75 -4.57 3.85
CA HIS A 127 12.51 -4.26 5.04
C HIS A 127 11.56 -3.89 6.19
N ARG A 128 11.75 -4.54 7.34
CA ARG A 128 11.00 -4.22 8.54
C ARG A 128 11.59 -2.99 9.20
N VAL A 129 10.76 -1.98 9.45
CA VAL A 129 11.19 -0.74 10.10
C VAL A 129 10.72 -0.76 11.55
N ALA A 130 11.64 -0.64 12.50
CA ALA A 130 11.31 -0.76 13.93
C ALA A 130 10.54 0.47 14.44
N GLU A 131 10.83 1.63 13.86
CA GLU A 131 10.41 2.97 14.24
C GLU A 131 8.96 3.28 13.86
N VAL A 132 8.33 2.44 13.03
CA VAL A 132 6.93 2.63 12.59
C VAL A 132 5.94 2.67 13.76
N LYS A 133 6.34 2.10 14.91
CA LYS A 133 5.54 2.07 16.14
C LYS A 133 5.37 3.46 16.73
N ASP A 134 6.40 4.29 16.69
CA ASP A 134 6.50 5.52 17.49
C ASP A 134 6.16 6.79 16.71
N VAL A 135 5.90 6.68 15.40
CA VAL A 135 5.74 7.83 14.50
C VAL A 135 4.36 7.87 13.87
N ASP A 136 3.75 9.05 13.74
CA ASP A 136 2.46 9.21 13.07
C ASP A 136 2.58 9.01 11.55
N PHE A 137 1.68 8.21 10.98
CA PHE A 137 1.63 7.95 9.54
C PHE A 137 0.35 8.50 8.91
N TYR A 138 0.53 9.18 7.79
CA TYR A 138 -0.55 9.46 6.86
C TYR A 138 -0.50 8.46 5.70
N ALA A 139 -1.62 7.81 5.39
CA ALA A 139 -1.73 6.84 4.30
C ALA A 139 -2.64 7.39 3.18
N PHE A 140 -2.21 7.19 1.94
CA PHE A 140 -2.83 7.81 0.76
C PHE A 140 -3.10 6.79 -0.35
N SER A 141 -3.66 7.29 -1.44
CA SER A 141 -3.82 6.55 -2.69
C SER A 141 -4.58 5.25 -2.43
N TYR A 142 -4.04 4.11 -2.84
CA TYR A 142 -4.73 2.84 -2.71
C TYR A 142 -5.18 2.50 -1.27
N TYR A 143 -4.40 2.83 -0.23
CA TYR A 143 -4.83 2.60 1.15
C TYR A 143 -6.10 3.39 1.48
N TYR A 144 -6.19 4.63 0.97
CA TYR A 144 -7.38 5.48 1.09
C TYR A 144 -8.55 4.90 0.31
N ASP A 145 -8.34 4.59 -0.97
CA ASP A 145 -9.42 4.12 -1.85
C ASP A 145 -9.99 2.79 -1.34
N LEU A 146 -9.14 1.88 -0.87
CA LEU A 146 -9.56 0.62 -0.29
C LEU A 146 -10.39 0.82 0.99
N ALA A 147 -9.91 1.66 1.91
CA ALA A 147 -10.62 1.97 3.15
C ALA A 147 -11.97 2.65 2.89
N ALA A 148 -12.03 3.59 1.94
CA ALA A 148 -13.27 4.25 1.55
C ALA A 148 -14.25 3.28 0.89
N ASN A 149 -13.78 2.40 0.01
CA ASN A 149 -14.61 1.42 -0.69
C ASN A 149 -15.33 0.44 0.26
N VAL A 150 -14.71 0.10 1.40
CA VAL A 150 -15.34 -0.74 2.44
C VAL A 150 -15.93 0.06 3.60
N GLY A 151 -16.01 1.38 3.48
CA GLY A 151 -16.65 2.24 4.49
C GLY A 151 -15.90 2.32 5.82
N LEU A 152 -14.60 2.01 5.86
CA LEU A 152 -13.77 2.22 7.06
C LEU A 152 -13.49 3.71 7.30
N ILE A 153 -13.60 4.53 6.26
CA ILE A 153 -13.47 6.00 6.33
C ILE A 153 -14.54 6.65 5.45
N ASP A 154 -14.78 7.94 5.69
CA ASP A 154 -15.61 8.76 4.81
C ASP A 154 -14.88 8.99 3.47
N ALA A 155 -15.57 8.73 2.35
CA ALA A 155 -14.96 8.81 1.02
C ALA A 155 -14.54 10.23 0.62
N GLU A 156 -15.19 11.26 1.16
CA GLU A 156 -14.89 12.67 0.85
C GLU A 156 -13.91 13.27 1.86
N LYS A 157 -14.10 13.00 3.14
CA LYS A 157 -13.39 13.63 4.26
C LYS A 157 -12.16 12.84 4.71
N GLY A 158 -12.09 11.56 4.38
CA GLY A 158 -11.10 10.65 4.93
C GLY A 158 -11.41 10.23 6.36
N GLY A 159 -10.40 9.82 7.11
CA GLY A 159 -10.58 9.36 8.48
C GLY A 159 -9.31 8.83 9.12
N SER A 160 -9.48 8.05 10.18
CA SER A 160 -8.39 7.33 10.83
C SER A 160 -8.86 5.93 11.18
N LEU A 161 -7.99 4.96 10.97
CA LEU A 161 -8.22 3.55 11.27
C LEU A 161 -6.92 2.93 11.77
N THR A 162 -7.03 1.77 12.40
CA THR A 162 -5.89 0.95 12.80
C THR A 162 -5.51 -0.02 11.69
N VAL A 163 -4.26 -0.48 11.67
CA VAL A 163 -3.83 -1.57 10.76
C VAL A 163 -4.70 -2.82 10.92
N GLY A 164 -5.19 -3.10 12.13
CA GLY A 164 -6.10 -4.20 12.43
C GLY A 164 -7.47 -4.06 11.77
N ASP A 165 -7.93 -2.84 11.49
CA ASP A 165 -9.24 -2.62 10.84
C ASP A 165 -9.23 -3.14 9.40
N PHE A 166 -8.11 -3.04 8.68
CA PHE A 166 -7.94 -3.69 7.38
C PHE A 166 -8.04 -5.22 7.47
N GLU A 167 -7.46 -5.82 8.51
CA GLU A 167 -7.55 -7.28 8.72
C GLU A 167 -8.99 -7.72 9.02
N ILE A 168 -9.70 -6.96 9.86
CA ILE A 168 -11.09 -7.24 10.20
C ILE A 168 -11.97 -7.15 8.94
N ALA A 169 -11.78 -6.09 8.14
CA ALA A 169 -12.46 -5.92 6.86
C ALA A 169 -12.12 -7.06 5.89
N ALA A 170 -10.85 -7.49 5.80
CA ALA A 170 -10.44 -8.62 4.96
C ALA A 170 -11.20 -9.89 5.36
N LYS A 171 -11.21 -10.24 6.66
CA LYS A 171 -11.94 -11.41 7.18
C LYS A 171 -13.42 -11.33 6.86
N TYR A 172 -14.04 -10.16 7.02
CA TYR A 172 -15.45 -9.97 6.71
C TYR A 172 -15.72 -10.19 5.22
N VAL A 173 -15.03 -9.46 4.34
CA VAL A 173 -15.24 -9.50 2.89
C VAL A 173 -14.95 -10.89 2.31
N CYS A 174 -13.87 -11.54 2.74
CA CYS A 174 -13.55 -12.89 2.28
C CYS A 174 -14.60 -13.92 2.73
N ARG A 175 -15.19 -13.75 3.92
CA ARG A 175 -16.24 -14.64 4.43
C ARG A 175 -17.58 -14.45 3.71
N THR A 176 -17.90 -13.23 3.29
CA THR A 176 -19.18 -12.90 2.64
C THR A 176 -19.09 -12.84 1.12
N VAL A 177 -17.97 -13.19 0.51
CA VAL A 177 -17.75 -13.00 -0.94
C VAL A 177 -18.78 -13.69 -1.84
N GLU A 178 -19.33 -14.83 -1.41
CA GLU A 178 -20.36 -15.57 -2.18
C GLU A 178 -21.78 -15.05 -1.93
N THR A 179 -22.06 -14.52 -0.73
CA THR A 179 -23.41 -14.08 -0.33
C THR A 179 -23.63 -12.58 -0.53
N GLN A 180 -22.56 -11.80 -0.53
CA GLN A 180 -22.55 -10.36 -0.77
C GLN A 180 -21.45 -10.03 -1.78
N PRO A 181 -21.67 -10.34 -3.08
CA PRO A 181 -20.70 -10.08 -4.13
C PRO A 181 -20.33 -8.60 -4.15
N GLN A 182 -19.03 -8.32 -4.14
CA GLN A 182 -18.51 -6.97 -4.19
C GLN A 182 -18.39 -6.51 -5.65
N SER A 183 -18.38 -5.20 -5.87
CA SER A 183 -18.20 -4.61 -7.22
C SER A 183 -16.87 -5.02 -7.85
N SER A 184 -15.83 -5.20 -7.03
CA SER A 184 -14.53 -5.73 -7.43
C SER A 184 -14.35 -7.16 -6.92
N PRO A 185 -14.01 -8.13 -7.78
CA PRO A 185 -13.72 -9.51 -7.34
C PRO A 185 -12.43 -9.62 -6.51
N PHE A 186 -11.59 -8.57 -6.51
CA PHE A 186 -10.31 -8.55 -5.83
C PHE A 186 -10.37 -8.02 -4.39
N LEU A 187 -11.54 -7.61 -3.89
CA LEU A 187 -11.59 -6.87 -2.62
C LEU A 187 -11.06 -7.69 -1.41
N CYS A 188 -11.39 -8.99 -1.35
CA CYS A 188 -10.81 -9.91 -0.36
C CYS A 188 -9.28 -9.97 -0.47
N MET A 189 -8.77 -10.12 -1.70
CA MET A 189 -7.34 -10.15 -2.00
C MET A 189 -6.62 -8.87 -1.56
N ASP A 190 -7.16 -7.71 -1.94
CA ASP A 190 -6.55 -6.41 -1.69
C ASP A 190 -6.49 -6.08 -0.20
N LEU A 191 -7.56 -6.33 0.55
CA LEU A 191 -7.58 -6.10 2.01
C LEU A 191 -6.60 -7.01 2.73
N THR A 192 -6.56 -8.28 2.33
CA THR A 192 -5.60 -9.26 2.86
C THR A 192 -4.17 -8.83 2.56
N TYR A 193 -3.91 -8.37 1.33
CA TYR A 193 -2.63 -7.85 0.90
C TYR A 193 -2.16 -6.64 1.72
N VAL A 194 -2.97 -5.60 1.85
CA VAL A 194 -2.63 -4.40 2.64
C VAL A 194 -2.37 -4.71 4.10
N SER A 195 -3.25 -5.50 4.70
CA SER A 195 -3.13 -5.89 6.10
C SER A 195 -1.78 -6.57 6.36
N LEU A 196 -1.41 -7.54 5.53
CA LEU A 196 -0.16 -8.27 5.67
C LEU A 196 1.06 -7.42 5.29
N LEU A 197 0.99 -6.62 4.22
CA LEU A 197 2.07 -5.73 3.82
C LEU A 197 2.44 -4.74 4.94
N LEU A 198 1.44 -4.12 5.58
CA LEU A 198 1.66 -3.22 6.71
C LEU A 198 2.30 -3.94 7.91
N ARG A 199 1.91 -5.20 8.17
CA ARG A 199 2.54 -6.02 9.21
C ARG A 199 3.98 -6.37 8.90
N GLU A 200 4.29 -6.71 7.66
CA GLU A 200 5.64 -7.02 7.21
C GLU A 200 6.56 -5.78 7.30
N PHE A 201 6.04 -4.58 7.05
CA PHE A 201 6.75 -3.33 7.34
C PHE A 201 7.00 -3.10 8.85
N GLY A 202 6.33 -3.85 9.72
CA GLY A 202 6.52 -3.81 11.17
C GLY A 202 5.44 -3.07 11.94
N PHE A 203 4.37 -2.61 11.28
CA PHE A 203 3.28 -1.90 11.95
C PHE A 203 2.52 -2.84 12.90
N PRO A 204 2.33 -2.47 14.18
CA PRO A 204 1.50 -3.25 15.07
C PRO A 204 0.02 -3.08 14.70
N GLY A 205 -0.79 -4.09 15.00
CA GLY A 205 -2.22 -4.09 14.62
C GLY A 205 -3.01 -2.90 15.17
N ASN A 206 -2.64 -2.37 16.34
CA ASN A 206 -3.26 -1.18 16.93
C ASN A 206 -2.69 0.16 16.42
N LYS A 207 -1.75 0.15 15.47
CA LYS A 207 -1.18 1.39 14.93
C LYS A 207 -2.23 2.14 14.12
N VAL A 208 -2.50 3.37 14.53
CA VAL A 208 -3.42 4.27 13.83
C VAL A 208 -2.73 4.88 12.61
N LEU A 209 -3.44 4.86 11.48
CA LEU A 209 -3.10 5.53 10.22
C LEU A 209 -4.11 6.64 9.97
N LYS A 210 -3.63 7.81 9.52
CA LYS A 210 -4.47 8.94 9.11
C LYS A 210 -4.66 8.90 7.60
N LEU A 211 -5.88 8.72 7.11
CA LEU A 211 -6.18 8.63 5.69
C LEU A 211 -6.84 9.93 5.23
N THR A 212 -6.20 10.60 4.28
CA THR A 212 -6.71 11.85 3.69
C THR A 212 -6.31 11.93 2.22
N ARG A 213 -7.11 12.61 1.39
CA ARG A 213 -6.74 12.94 0.00
C ARG A 213 -5.86 14.20 -0.11
N LYS A 214 -5.91 15.04 0.92
CA LYS A 214 -5.27 16.36 0.94
C LYS A 214 -4.63 16.64 2.29
N ILE A 215 -3.50 17.34 2.27
CA ILE A 215 -2.93 17.98 3.46
C ILE A 215 -2.93 19.49 3.20
N ASP A 216 -3.54 20.26 4.10
CA ASP A 216 -3.61 21.72 4.02
C ASP A 216 -4.13 22.21 2.65
N ASN A 217 -5.15 21.52 2.13
CA ASN A 217 -5.79 21.73 0.83
C ASN A 217 -4.91 21.48 -0.42
N VAL A 218 -3.72 20.90 -0.25
CA VAL A 218 -2.86 20.44 -1.34
C VAL A 218 -3.09 18.95 -1.57
N GLU A 219 -3.34 18.57 -2.83
CA GLU A 219 -3.47 17.17 -3.23
C GLU A 219 -2.12 16.46 -3.04
N THR A 220 -2.15 15.40 -2.24
CA THR A 220 -0.96 14.62 -1.92
C THR A 220 -0.74 13.60 -3.02
N SER A 221 0.07 13.98 -4.01
CA SER A 221 0.54 13.10 -5.08
C SER A 221 2.04 12.79 -4.92
N TRP A 222 2.55 11.87 -5.73
CA TRP A 222 4.00 11.61 -5.85
C TRP A 222 4.81 12.89 -6.14
N ALA A 223 4.21 13.89 -6.79
CA ALA A 223 4.85 15.16 -7.09
C ALA A 223 5.19 15.96 -5.82
N LEU A 224 4.44 15.78 -4.72
CA LEU A 224 4.72 16.46 -3.46
C LEU A 224 6.02 15.93 -2.82
N GLY A 225 6.24 14.60 -2.86
CA GLY A 225 7.50 13.99 -2.42
C GLY A 225 8.70 14.45 -3.25
N ALA A 226 8.53 14.52 -4.58
CA ALA A 226 9.56 15.02 -5.49
C ALA A 226 9.85 16.52 -5.29
N ALA A 227 8.82 17.33 -5.03
CA ALA A 227 8.96 18.76 -4.75
C ALA A 227 9.73 19.01 -3.45
N PHE A 228 9.43 18.24 -2.39
CA PHE A 228 10.20 18.33 -1.13
C PHE A 228 11.67 17.94 -1.33
N HIS A 229 11.95 16.87 -2.07
CA HIS A 229 13.33 16.47 -2.39
C HIS A 229 14.09 17.53 -3.20
N TYR A 230 13.44 18.14 -4.20
CA TYR A 230 14.04 19.20 -5.02
C TYR A 230 14.40 20.44 -4.19
N ILE A 231 13.49 20.90 -3.33
CA ILE A 231 13.72 22.06 -2.46
C ILE A 231 14.88 21.79 -1.48
N ASP A 232 14.98 20.59 -0.92
CA ASP A 232 16.09 20.23 -0.03
C ASP A 232 17.45 20.18 -0.76
N SER A 233 17.46 19.68 -2.01
CA SER A 233 18.67 19.67 -2.85
C SER A 233 19.21 21.07 -3.16
N LEU A 234 18.33 22.08 -3.24
CA LEU A 234 18.72 23.47 -3.44
C LEU A 234 19.29 24.10 -2.15
N ASN A 235 18.71 23.76 -1.00
CA ASN A 235 19.14 24.27 0.30
C ASN A 235 20.50 23.70 0.72
N SER A 236 20.77 22.42 0.43
CA SER A 236 22.07 21.78 0.69
C SER A 236 23.20 22.37 -0.16
N ARG A 237 22.95 22.68 -1.44
CA ARG A 237 23.93 23.39 -2.31
C ARG A 237 24.25 24.79 -1.79
N LYS A 238 23.24 25.52 -1.30
CA LYS A 238 23.42 26.85 -0.69
C LYS A 238 24.27 26.80 0.58
N SER A 239 24.17 25.73 1.36
CA SER A 239 24.96 25.56 2.60
C SER A 239 26.43 25.16 2.38
N ARG A 240 26.78 24.64 1.19
CA ARG A 240 28.17 24.32 0.80
C ARG A 240 28.89 25.45 0.08
N ALA A 241 28.17 26.47 -0.35
CA ALA A 241 28.69 27.63 -1.09
C ALA A 241 28.89 28.87 -0.19
N SER A 242 28.80 28.70 1.13
CA SER A 242 28.96 29.75 2.15
C SER A 242 29.84 29.24 3.28
#